data_AF-A0A923DM62-F1
#
_entry.id   AF-A0A923DM62-F1
#
_cell.length_a   1.000
_cell.length_b   1.000
_cell.length_c   1.000
_cell.angle_alpha   90.00
_cell.angle_beta   90.00
_cell.angle_gamma   90.00
#
_symmetry.space_group_name_H-M   'P 1'
#
loop_
_entity.id
_entity.type
_entity.pdbx_description
1 polymer ?
#
loop_
_entity_poly.entity_id
_entity_poly.type
_entity_poly.pdbx_seq_one_letter_code
_entity_poly.pdbx_strand_id
1 'polypeptide(L)'
;EAPQFYGLYSLMVFLGAGIILLPDMPLITIMFYSQVINGAILPVILIFMLLLVNDRKIMGEYTNSLAMNIISWLTVAILTVLCLTMLAFALFTKS
;
A
#
# COMPACT_ATOMS: atom_id res chain seq x y z
N GLU A 1 -11.55 22.31 -18.48
CA GLU A 1 -10.57 21.95 -17.42
C GLU A 1 -11.33 21.96 -16.11
N ALA A 2 -11.72 20.80 -15.57
CA ALA A 2 -12.84 20.67 -14.62
C ALA A 2 -12.60 21.48 -13.32
N PRO A 3 -13.20 22.69 -13.16
CA PRO A 3 -12.95 23.54 -11.99
C PRO A 3 -13.49 22.92 -10.70
N GLN A 4 -14.44 21.98 -10.82
CA GLN A 4 -14.99 21.26 -9.67
C GLN A 4 -13.96 20.34 -8.99
N PHE A 5 -13.03 19.74 -9.74
CA PHE A 5 -12.03 18.83 -9.17
C PHE A 5 -11.00 19.60 -8.32
N TYR A 6 -10.51 20.73 -8.84
CA TYR A 6 -9.58 21.60 -8.12
C TYR A 6 -10.20 22.22 -6.87
N GLY A 7 -11.49 22.59 -6.92
CA GLY A 7 -12.24 23.06 -5.76
C GLY A 7 -12.35 22.00 -4.66
N LEU A 8 -12.70 20.76 -5.02
CA LEU A 8 -12.79 19.65 -4.07
C LEU A 8 -11.43 19.31 -3.45
N TYR A 9 -10.37 19.30 -4.27
CA TYR A 9 -9.00 19.05 -3.81
C TYR A 9 -8.52 20.13 -2.84
N SER A 10 -8.73 21.41 -3.18
CA SER A 10 -8.37 22.53 -2.31
C SER A 10 -9.11 22.45 -0.96
N LEU A 11 -10.39 22.08 -0.98
CA LEU A 11 -11.19 21.88 0.25
C LEU A 11 -10.64 20.73 1.10
N MET A 12 -10.29 19.60 0.49
CA MET A 12 -9.67 18.47 1.21
C MET A 12 -8.34 18.85 1.86
N VAL A 13 -7.48 19.56 1.14
CA VAL A 13 -6.20 20.07 1.68
C VAL A 13 -6.43 21.05 2.83
N PHE A 14 -7.40 21.96 2.68
CA PHE A 14 -7.72 22.96 3.71
C PHE A 14 -8.27 22.32 4.99
N LEU A 15 -9.16 21.34 4.85
CA LEU A 15 -9.68 20.56 5.99
C LEU A 15 -8.56 19.78 6.69
N GLY A 16 -7.70 19.10 5.94
CA GLY A 16 -6.55 18.38 6.50
C GLY A 16 -5.58 19.30 7.25
N ALA A 17 -5.24 20.45 6.65
CA ALA A 17 -4.37 21.45 7.28
C ALA A 17 -4.99 22.06 8.54
N GLY A 18 -6.31 22.32 8.54
CA GLY A 18 -7.04 22.82 9.70
C GLY A 18 -7.04 21.84 10.87
N ILE A 19 -7.19 20.55 10.58
CA ILE A 19 -7.11 19.48 11.60
C ILE A 19 -5.69 19.41 12.19
N ILE A 20 -4.64 19.45 11.35
CA ILE A 20 -3.23 19.38 11.75
C ILE A 20 -2.78 20.56 12.64
N LEU A 21 -3.41 21.73 12.50
CA LEU A 21 -3.05 22.93 13.27
C LEU A 21 -3.43 22.86 14.76
N LEU A 22 -4.23 21.87 15.18
CA LEU A 22 -4.57 21.66 16.59
C LEU A 22 -3.33 21.17 17.37
N PRO A 23 -2.83 21.93 18.36
CA PRO A 23 -1.56 21.65 19.04
C PRO A 23 -1.57 20.38 19.91
N ASP A 24 -2.75 19.86 20.26
CA ASP A 24 -2.93 18.64 21.07
C ASP A 24 -3.03 17.34 20.26
N MET A 25 -2.87 17.38 18.92
CA MET A 25 -2.95 16.15 18.15
C MET A 25 -1.68 15.30 18.31
N PRO A 26 -1.81 14.00 18.59
CA PRO A 26 -0.67 13.10 18.60
C PRO A 26 -0.23 12.80 17.16
N LEU A 27 0.49 13.75 16.53
CA LEU A 27 1.03 13.63 15.17
C LEU A 27 1.85 12.34 15.01
N ILE A 28 2.62 11.95 16.02
CA ILE A 28 3.41 10.71 16.03
C ILE A 28 2.49 9.49 15.90
N THR A 29 1.37 9.46 16.63
CA THR A 29 0.41 8.36 16.56
C THR A 29 -0.25 8.28 15.19
N ILE A 30 -0.66 9.42 14.62
CA ILE A 30 -1.25 9.48 13.28
C ILE A 30 -0.23 9.04 12.22
N MET A 31 1.01 9.52 12.31
CA MET A 31 2.09 9.14 11.41
C MET A 31 2.40 7.65 11.52
N PHE A 32 2.42 7.10 12.74
CA PHE A 32 2.63 5.67 12.97
C PHE A 32 1.51 4.83 12.33
N TYR A 33 0.24 5.19 12.53
CA TYR A 33 -0.86 4.52 11.84
C TYR A 33 -0.75 4.63 10.32
N SER A 34 -0.41 5.81 9.79
CA SER A 34 -0.18 6.01 8.36
C SER A 34 0.94 5.13 7.83
N GLN A 35 2.04 4.96 8.58
CA GLN A 35 3.15 4.08 8.20
C GLN A 35 2.75 2.61 8.24
N VAL A 36 2.02 2.18 9.28
CA VAL A 36 1.50 0.81 9.38
C VAL A 36 0.55 0.50 8.22
N ILE A 37 -0.37 1.42 7.90
CA ILE A 37 -1.32 1.29 6.79
C ILE A 37 -0.57 1.23 5.46
N ASN A 38 0.37 2.16 5.21
CA ASN A 38 1.17 2.15 3.98
C ASN A 38 2.01 0.87 3.85
N GLY A 39 2.61 0.39 4.94
CA GLY A 39 3.35 -0.86 4.99
C GLY A 39 2.47 -2.10 4.74
N ALA A 40 1.20 -2.07 5.15
CA ALA A 40 0.23 -3.12 4.86
C ALA A 40 -0.32 -3.06 3.43
N ILE A 41 -0.44 -1.88 2.82
CA ILE A 41 -0.94 -1.68 1.46
C ILE A 41 0.06 -2.16 0.41
N LEU A 42 1.36 -1.88 0.58
CA LEU A 42 2.44 -2.30 -0.32
C LEU A 42 2.38 -3.77 -0.77
N PRO A 43 2.32 -4.76 0.14
CA PRO A 43 2.27 -6.17 -0.21
C PRO A 43 0.96 -6.56 -0.88
N VAL A 44 -0.16 -5.94 -0.49
CA VAL A 44 -1.45 -6.13 -1.19
C VAL A 44 -1.34 -5.68 -2.65
N ILE A 45 -0.78 -4.49 -2.89
CA ILE A 45 -0.54 -3.98 -4.25
C ILE A 45 0.39 -4.90 -5.02
N LEU A 46 1.50 -5.36 -4.41
CA LEU A 46 2.45 -6.28 -5.05
C LEU A 46 1.81 -7.62 -5.43
N ILE A 47 0.98 -8.19 -4.55
CA ILE A 47 0.22 -9.42 -4.85
C ILE A 47 -0.72 -9.19 -6.02
N PHE A 48 -1.49 -8.09 -6.02
CA PHE A 48 -2.41 -7.77 -7.12
C PHE A 48 -1.67 -7.53 -8.44
N MET A 49 -0.58 -6.77 -8.42
CA MET A 49 0.22 -6.49 -9.60
C MET A 49 0.83 -7.78 -10.18
N LEU A 50 1.28 -8.68 -9.32
CA LEU A 50 1.82 -9.97 -9.74
C LEU A 50 0.73 -10.91 -10.26
N LEU A 51 -0.46 -10.92 -9.66
CA LEU A 51 -1.61 -11.67 -10.16
C LEU A 51 -2.02 -11.16 -11.55
N LEU A 52 -2.02 -9.84 -11.74
CA LEU A 52 -2.30 -9.19 -13.02
C LEU A 52 -1.25 -9.54 -14.10
N VAL A 53 0.04 -9.49 -13.74
CA VAL A 53 1.15 -9.83 -14.65
C VAL A 53 1.22 -11.34 -14.94
N ASN A 54 0.77 -12.19 -14.02
CA ASN A 54 0.68 -13.62 -14.24
C ASN A 54 -0.57 -14.02 -15.05
N ASP A 55 -1.54 -13.12 -15.21
CA ASP A 55 -2.75 -13.40 -15.96
C ASP A 55 -2.47 -13.41 -17.48
N ARG A 56 -2.32 -14.63 -18.02
CA ARG A 56 -2.14 -14.88 -19.47
C ARG A 56 -3.27 -14.28 -20.32
N LYS A 57 -4.45 -14.07 -19.73
CA LYS A 57 -5.62 -13.49 -20.40
C LYS A 57 -5.48 -11.98 -20.62
N ILE A 58 -4.61 -11.31 -19.85
CA ILE A 58 -4.29 -9.88 -19.95
C ILE A 58 -2.95 -9.64 -20.67
N MET A 59 -1.93 -10.51 -20.49
CA MET A 59 -0.57 -10.30 -21.02
C MET A 59 -0.27 -10.97 -22.38
N GLY A 60 -1.17 -11.81 -22.92
CA GLY A 60 -1.05 -12.36 -24.28
C GLY A 60 0.11 -13.35 -24.46
N GLU A 61 0.99 -13.13 -25.46
CA GLU A 61 2.12 -14.02 -25.79
C GLU A 61 3.39 -13.82 -24.92
N TYR A 62 3.47 -12.75 -24.12
CA TYR A 62 4.60 -12.49 -23.21
C TYR A 62 4.46 -13.18 -21.85
N THR A 63 3.92 -14.40 -21.86
CA THR A 63 3.71 -15.14 -20.61
C THR A 63 5.04 -15.53 -19.99
N ASN A 64 5.17 -15.31 -18.68
CA ASN A 64 6.34 -15.74 -17.94
C ASN A 64 6.57 -17.26 -18.11
N SER A 65 7.79 -17.61 -18.51
CA SER A 65 8.30 -19.00 -18.56
C SER A 65 8.17 -19.66 -17.17
N LEU A 66 8.11 -20.99 -17.12
CA LEU A 66 8.07 -21.78 -15.87
C LEU A 66 9.10 -21.31 -14.82
N ALA A 67 10.28 -20.88 -15.26
CA ALA A 67 11.32 -20.30 -14.41
C ALA A 67 10.90 -18.95 -13.78
N MET A 68 10.26 -18.05 -14.53
CA MET A 68 9.75 -16.78 -14.01
C MET A 68 8.49 -16.96 -13.15
N ASN A 69 7.67 -17.99 -13.39
CA ASN A 69 6.55 -18.30 -12.51
C ASN A 69 7.04 -18.76 -11.12
N ILE A 70 8.10 -19.58 -11.07
CA ILE A 70 8.76 -19.99 -9.81
C ILE A 70 9.36 -18.79 -9.08
N ILE A 71 10.08 -17.91 -9.79
CA ILE A 71 10.65 -16.69 -9.19
C ILE A 71 9.55 -15.77 -8.67
N SER A 72 8.48 -15.57 -9.45
CA SER A 72 7.34 -14.74 -9.06
C SER A 72 6.65 -15.28 -7.80
N TRP A 73 6.43 -16.59 -7.73
CA TRP A 73 5.85 -17.24 -6.55
C TRP A 73 6.76 -17.12 -5.33
N LEU A 74 8.08 -17.26 -5.51
CA LEU A 74 9.08 -17.08 -4.47
C LEU A 74 9.13 -15.63 -3.96
N THR A 75 9.08 -14.65 -4.86
CA THR A 75 9.00 -13.22 -4.50
C THR A 75 7.72 -12.89 -3.74
N VAL A 76 6.56 -13.43 -4.15
CA VAL A 76 5.31 -13.26 -3.42
C VAL A 76 5.37 -13.92 -2.04
N ALA A 77 5.91 -15.13 -1.94
CA ALA A 77 6.07 -15.82 -0.67
C ALA A 77 6.94 -15.01 0.30
N ILE A 78 8.09 -14.50 -0.16
CA ILE A 78 9.00 -13.67 0.65
C ILE A 78 8.33 -12.37 1.07
N LEU A 79 7.67 -11.66 0.15
CA LEU A 79 6.98 -10.40 0.45
C LEU A 79 5.81 -10.59 1.42
N THR A 80 5.06 -11.69 1.26
CA THR A 80 3.96 -12.05 2.15
C THR A 80 4.48 -12.34 3.56
N VAL A 81 5.58 -13.10 3.68
CA VAL A 81 6.23 -13.36 4.96
C VAL A 81 6.74 -12.06 5.59
N LEU A 82 7.45 -11.21 4.85
CA LEU A 82 7.93 -9.91 5.35
C LEU A 82 6.77 -9.01 5.83
N CYS A 83 5.67 -8.96 5.08
CA CYS A 83 4.48 -8.22 5.45
C CYS A 83 3.87 -8.74 6.76
N LEU A 84 3.70 -10.06 6.87
CA LEU A 84 3.17 -10.70 8.07
C LEU A 84 4.10 -10.46 9.26
N THR A 85 5.42 -10.50 9.07
CA THR A 85 6.39 -10.16 10.12
C THR A 85 6.28 -8.70 10.54
N MET A 86 6.16 -7.77 9.59
CA MET A 86 5.99 -6.35 9.89
C MET A 86 4.67 -6.07 10.63
N LEU A 87 3.57 -6.69 10.18
CA LEU A 87 2.26 -6.60 10.85
C LEU A 87 2.31 -7.21 12.25
N ALA A 88 2.92 -8.38 12.40
CA ALA A 88 3.10 -9.03 13.69
C ALA A 88 3.93 -8.16 14.64
N PHE A 89 5.02 -7.56 14.16
CA PHE A 89 5.83 -6.61 14.93
C PHE A 89 5.04 -5.36 15.31
N ALA A 90 4.27 -4.79 14.38
CA ALA A 90 3.43 -3.62 14.65
C ALA A 90 2.32 -3.93 15.68
N LEU A 91 1.77 -5.15 15.67
CA LEU A 91 0.80 -5.61 16.66
C LEU A 91 1.45 -5.88 18.03
N PHE A 92 2.61 -6.55 18.05
CA PHE A 92 3.34 -6.86 19.30
C PHE A 92 3.95 -5.62 19.98
N THR A 93 4.41 -4.62 19.22
CA THR A 93 4.91 -3.35 19.77
C THR A 93 3.81 -2.53 20.46
N LYS A 94 2.53 -2.79 20.15
CA LYS A 94 1.40 -2.07 20.72
C LYS A 94 0.84 -2.72 21.99
N SER A 95 1.33 -3.89 22.40
CA SER A 95 0.93 -4.60 23.63
C SER A 95 2.01 -4.54 24.69
#